data_AF-A0A2V2RMU9-F1
#
_entry.id   AF-A0A2V2RMU9-F1
#
_cell.length_a   1.000
_cell.length_b   1.000
_cell.length_c   1.000
_cell.angle_alpha   90.00
_cell.angle_beta   90.00
_cell.angle_gamma   90.00
#
_symmetry.space_group_name_H-M   'P 1'
#
loop_
_entity.id
_entity.type
_entity.pdbx_description
1 polymer ?
#
loop_
_entity_poly.entity_id
_entity_poly.type
_entity_poly.pdbx_seq_one_letter_code
_entity_poly.pdbx_strand_id
1 'polypeptide(L)'
;MSNTPDYEYNGIGRPRGSRNKRNEEIFLRLEERGDKDPADFLSELVSNEQESKELRVQAANFLMPYKYSKRGALPPARFIESLEIDVKEFSHVSQAEAFLAKIAILTAQGQIDIQSAQELSALVKTWIDTQYDRENLQLKISPPETHDQKIVISGGLPALPGTNVTMPVLNGHAVSEQLLSAPTDVVPSTNPVPHTAVNEFSPSTNQVPSPGELKAQGPFPLKREHFTPDGYVSD
;
A
#
# COMPACT_ATOMS: atom_id res chain seq x y z
N MET A 1 23.62 -34.78 -28.30
CA MET A 1 22.61 -35.57 -27.56
C MET A 1 22.88 -35.34 -26.08
N SER A 2 22.18 -34.39 -25.48
CA SER A 2 22.36 -33.97 -24.09
C SER A 2 21.43 -34.77 -23.18
N ASN A 3 22.01 -35.60 -22.32
CA ASN A 3 21.31 -36.25 -21.21
C ASN A 3 21.05 -35.22 -20.11
N THR A 4 19.82 -34.71 -20.04
CA THR A 4 19.33 -34.07 -18.82
C THR A 4 18.78 -35.15 -17.88
N PRO A 5 19.22 -35.21 -16.61
CA PRO A 5 18.63 -36.12 -15.63
C PRO A 5 17.21 -35.66 -15.31
N ASP A 6 16.25 -36.54 -15.54
CA ASP A 6 14.86 -36.37 -15.11
C ASP A 6 14.81 -36.32 -13.58
N TYR A 7 14.49 -35.15 -13.02
CA TYR A 7 14.15 -35.03 -11.62
C TYR A 7 12.77 -35.64 -11.40
N GLU A 8 12.70 -36.91 -11.00
CA GLU A 8 11.46 -37.53 -10.52
C GLU A 8 10.94 -36.77 -9.30
N TYR A 9 9.86 -36.02 -9.51
CA TYR A 9 9.11 -35.34 -8.47
C TYR A 9 8.37 -36.38 -7.60
N ASN A 10 9.06 -36.91 -6.58
CA ASN A 10 8.46 -37.74 -5.52
C ASN A 10 7.64 -36.92 -4.51
N GLY A 11 6.87 -35.93 -4.99
CA GLY A 11 5.89 -35.23 -4.20
C GLY A 11 4.61 -36.05 -4.13
N ILE A 12 4.60 -37.12 -3.32
CA ILE A 12 3.36 -37.77 -2.89
C ILE A 12 2.61 -36.73 -2.05
N GLY A 13 1.85 -35.87 -2.71
CA GLY A 13 0.87 -35.02 -2.06
C GLY A 13 -0.06 -35.90 -1.24
N ARG A 14 -0.64 -35.32 -0.18
CA ARG A 14 -1.62 -36.04 0.63
C ARG A 14 -2.66 -36.70 -0.29
N PRO A 15 -2.97 -37.99 -0.09
CA PRO A 15 -3.93 -38.68 -0.94
C PRO A 15 -5.22 -37.86 -0.99
N ARG A 16 -5.75 -37.70 -2.19
CA ARG A 16 -6.94 -36.89 -2.47
C ARG A 16 -8.06 -37.33 -1.52
N GLY A 17 -8.49 -36.46 -0.62
CA GLY A 17 -9.52 -36.78 0.38
C GLY A 17 -9.02 -37.17 1.77
N SER A 18 -7.71 -37.14 2.04
CA SER A 18 -7.17 -37.27 3.41
C SER A 18 -7.61 -36.07 4.26
N ARG A 19 -8.78 -36.19 4.91
CA ARG A 19 -9.22 -35.26 5.94
C ARG A 19 -8.28 -35.38 7.14
N ASN A 20 -7.95 -34.25 7.75
CA ASN A 20 -7.23 -34.27 9.04
C ASN A 20 -8.12 -34.96 10.08
N LYS A 21 -7.56 -35.80 10.95
CA LYS A 21 -8.29 -36.44 12.07
C LYS A 21 -9.13 -35.45 12.88
N ARG A 22 -8.60 -34.23 13.10
CA ARG A 22 -9.31 -33.13 13.77
C ARG A 22 -10.55 -32.65 13.00
N ASN A 23 -10.50 -32.65 11.66
CA ASN A 23 -11.67 -32.28 10.86
C ASN A 23 -12.74 -33.36 10.94
N GLU A 24 -12.37 -34.65 10.89
CA GLU A 24 -13.32 -35.76 11.07
C GLU A 24 -14.01 -35.69 12.44
N GLU A 25 -13.26 -35.44 13.50
CA GLU A 25 -13.82 -35.24 14.84
C GLU A 25 -14.82 -34.08 14.90
N ILE A 26 -14.52 -32.95 14.24
CA ILE A 26 -15.44 -31.81 14.18
C ILE A 26 -16.73 -32.19 13.44
N PHE A 27 -16.63 -32.89 12.30
CA PHE A 27 -17.82 -33.33 11.56
C PHE A 27 -18.67 -34.31 12.36
N LEU A 28 -18.06 -35.27 13.07
CA LEU A 28 -18.78 -36.19 13.94
C LEU A 28 -19.53 -35.45 15.05
N ARG A 29 -18.90 -34.46 15.69
CA ARG A 29 -19.57 -33.65 16.73
C ARG A 29 -20.75 -32.84 16.18
N LEU A 30 -20.65 -32.32 14.96
CA LEU A 30 -21.74 -31.59 14.30
C LEU A 30 -22.90 -32.54 13.95
N GLU A 31 -22.58 -33.74 13.46
CA GLU A 31 -23.56 -34.78 13.15
C GLU A 31 -24.27 -35.31 14.40
N GLU A 32 -23.53 -35.57 15.49
CA GLU A 32 -24.07 -35.96 16.80
C GLU A 32 -24.99 -34.89 17.40
N ARG A 33 -24.73 -33.61 17.13
CA ARG A 33 -25.59 -32.50 17.56
C ARG A 33 -26.86 -32.38 16.70
N GLY A 34 -26.91 -33.05 15.55
CA GLY A 34 -28.00 -32.93 14.58
C GLY A 34 -27.95 -31.65 13.77
N ASP A 35 -26.76 -31.04 13.60
CA ASP A 35 -26.62 -29.85 12.77
C ASP A 35 -26.85 -30.19 11.30
N LYS A 36 -27.61 -29.33 10.61
CA LYS A 36 -27.82 -29.44 9.16
C LYS A 36 -26.56 -29.02 8.42
N ASP A 37 -26.39 -29.53 7.21
CA ASP A 37 -25.37 -29.00 6.29
C ASP A 37 -25.60 -27.49 6.12
N PRO A 38 -24.56 -26.64 6.27
CA PRO A 38 -24.67 -25.20 6.04
C PRO A 38 -25.37 -24.82 4.73
N ALA A 39 -25.17 -25.60 3.65
CA ALA A 39 -25.84 -25.33 2.38
C ALA A 39 -27.36 -25.53 2.47
N ASP A 40 -27.80 -26.60 3.14
CA ASP A 40 -29.23 -26.91 3.33
C ASP A 40 -29.89 -25.89 4.26
N PHE A 41 -29.20 -25.51 5.34
CA PHE A 41 -29.67 -24.48 6.26
C PHE A 41 -29.88 -23.14 5.54
N LEU A 42 -28.91 -22.69 4.75
CA LEU A 42 -29.04 -21.45 3.98
C LEU A 42 -30.15 -21.55 2.92
N SER A 43 -30.34 -22.72 2.29
CA SER A 43 -31.41 -22.94 1.32
C SER A 43 -32.81 -22.87 1.98
N GLU A 44 -32.96 -23.45 3.17
CA GLU A 44 -34.18 -23.36 3.98
C GLU A 44 -34.48 -21.91 4.37
N LEU A 45 -33.44 -21.18 4.81
CA LEU A 45 -33.53 -19.78 5.19
C LEU A 45 -33.99 -18.88 4.03
N VAL A 46 -33.42 -19.05 2.84
CA VAL A 46 -33.82 -18.31 1.62
C VAL A 46 -35.28 -18.60 1.24
N SER A 47 -35.73 -19.84 1.46
CA SER A 47 -37.07 -20.29 1.09
C SER A 47 -38.15 -19.90 2.13
N ASN A 48 -37.75 -19.52 3.35
CA ASN A 48 -38.68 -19.19 4.43
C ASN A 48 -39.14 -17.72 4.35
N GLU A 49 -40.38 -17.48 3.91
CA GLU A 49 -40.93 -16.13 3.77
C GLU A 49 -41.16 -15.40 5.09
N GLN A 50 -41.17 -16.10 6.23
CA GLN A 50 -41.33 -15.50 7.56
C GLN A 50 -40.06 -14.79 8.04
N GLU A 51 -38.90 -15.12 7.46
CA GLU A 51 -37.62 -14.50 7.82
C GLU A 51 -37.44 -13.12 7.19
N SER A 52 -36.62 -12.28 7.84
CA SER A 52 -36.35 -10.93 7.36
C SER A 52 -35.76 -10.95 5.95
N LYS A 53 -36.17 -9.99 5.12
CA LYS A 53 -35.76 -9.91 3.71
C LYS A 53 -34.24 -9.78 3.58
N GLU A 54 -33.61 -8.98 4.43
CA GLU A 54 -32.16 -8.79 4.47
C GLU A 54 -31.42 -10.11 4.69
N LEU A 55 -31.87 -10.90 5.66
CA LEU A 55 -31.26 -12.16 6.05
C LEU A 55 -31.41 -13.21 4.94
N ARG A 56 -32.56 -13.21 4.25
CA ARG A 56 -32.75 -14.03 3.03
C ARG A 56 -31.82 -13.63 1.89
N VAL A 57 -31.65 -12.33 1.63
CA VAL A 57 -30.73 -11.85 0.59
C VAL A 57 -29.29 -12.22 0.93
N GLN A 58 -28.90 -12.08 2.19
CA GLN A 58 -27.56 -12.45 2.65
C GLN A 58 -27.30 -13.96 2.50
N ALA A 59 -28.26 -14.80 2.90
CA ALA A 59 -28.17 -16.25 2.70
C ALA A 59 -28.09 -16.62 1.21
N ALA A 60 -28.88 -15.97 0.35
CA ALA A 60 -28.82 -16.17 -1.09
C ALA A 60 -27.45 -15.77 -1.67
N ASN A 61 -26.84 -14.68 -1.16
CA ASN A 61 -25.50 -14.26 -1.54
C ASN A 61 -24.43 -15.29 -1.15
N PHE A 62 -24.55 -15.94 0.02
CA PHE A 62 -23.64 -17.02 0.42
C PHE A 62 -23.85 -18.32 -0.36
N LEU A 63 -25.08 -18.58 -0.82
CA LEU A 63 -25.41 -19.76 -1.61
C LEU A 63 -25.03 -19.59 -3.10
N MET A 64 -24.94 -18.35 -3.58
CA MET A 64 -24.64 -18.00 -4.96
C MET A 64 -23.36 -18.66 -5.52
N PRO A 65 -22.20 -18.69 -4.82
CA PRO A 65 -20.98 -19.30 -5.35
C PRO A 65 -21.10 -20.82 -5.52
N TYR A 66 -21.91 -21.50 -4.71
CA TYR A 66 -22.13 -22.93 -4.83
C TYR A 66 -22.98 -23.27 -6.05
N LYS A 67 -23.99 -22.43 -6.35
CA LYS A 67 -24.85 -22.59 -7.53
C LYS A 67 -24.22 -22.07 -8.81
N TYR A 68 -23.43 -21.00 -8.72
CA TYR A 68 -22.82 -20.28 -9.83
C TYR A 68 -21.33 -20.07 -9.56
N SER A 69 -20.55 -21.16 -9.57
CA SER A 69 -19.12 -21.19 -9.22
C SER A 69 -18.24 -20.18 -9.98
N LYS A 70 -18.70 -19.68 -11.13
CA LYS A 70 -17.97 -18.70 -11.95
C LYS A 70 -18.46 -17.25 -11.81
N ARG A 71 -19.54 -17.00 -11.06
CA ARG A 71 -20.09 -15.66 -10.84
C ARG A 71 -19.73 -15.07 -9.47
N GLY A 72 -19.23 -15.87 -8.53
CA GLY A 72 -18.86 -15.45 -7.17
C GLY A 72 -17.52 -14.72 -7.03
N ALA A 73 -16.88 -14.29 -8.13
CA ALA A 73 -15.62 -13.54 -8.07
C ALA A 73 -15.82 -12.08 -7.62
N LEU A 74 -17.05 -11.59 -7.65
CA LEU A 74 -17.37 -10.25 -7.19
C LEU A 74 -17.75 -10.29 -5.71
N PRO A 75 -17.17 -9.41 -4.86
CA PRO A 75 -17.54 -9.32 -3.46
C PRO A 75 -19.05 -9.06 -3.34
N PRO A 76 -19.75 -9.68 -2.38
CA PRO A 76 -21.20 -9.53 -2.24
C PRO A 76 -21.54 -8.07 -1.96
N ALA A 77 -22.46 -7.51 -2.74
CA ALA A 77 -22.94 -6.14 -2.55
C ALA A 77 -23.57 -6.02 -1.16
N ARG A 78 -22.99 -5.16 -0.32
CA ARG A 78 -23.56 -4.80 0.99
C ARG A 78 -24.54 -3.67 0.77
N PHE A 79 -25.83 -3.95 0.94
CA PHE A 79 -26.86 -2.92 0.91
C PHE A 79 -26.89 -2.23 2.27
N ILE A 80 -26.68 -0.92 2.27
CA ILE A 80 -26.92 -0.04 3.41
C ILE A 80 -28.28 0.63 3.12
N GLU A 81 -29.35 0.16 3.76
CA GLU A 81 -30.73 0.59 3.44
C GLU A 81 -31.04 2.05 3.81
N SER A 82 -30.17 2.74 4.55
CA SER A 82 -30.57 3.98 5.25
C SER A 82 -29.52 5.10 5.31
N LEU A 83 -28.40 5.00 4.57
CA LEU A 83 -27.45 6.12 4.51
C LEU A 83 -27.58 6.83 3.15
N GLU A 84 -28.49 7.81 3.10
CA GLU A 84 -28.40 8.88 2.11
C GLU A 84 -27.15 9.70 2.43
N ILE A 85 -25.99 9.21 1.96
CA ILE A 85 -24.79 10.05 1.93
C ILE A 85 -25.10 11.12 0.90
N ASP A 86 -25.53 12.28 1.37
CA ASP A 86 -25.62 13.50 0.56
C ASP A 86 -24.20 13.89 0.12
N VAL A 87 -23.75 13.30 -1.00
CA VAL A 87 -22.49 13.63 -1.65
C VAL A 87 -22.72 14.91 -2.43
N LYS A 88 -22.54 16.04 -1.75
CA LYS A 88 -22.53 17.33 -2.43
C LYS A 88 -21.32 17.42 -3.36
N GLU A 89 -21.53 17.97 -4.55
CA GLU A 89 -20.44 18.32 -5.45
C GLU A 89 -19.50 19.33 -4.78
N PHE A 90 -18.19 19.06 -4.81
CA PHE A 90 -17.20 19.94 -4.21
C PHE A 90 -16.90 21.10 -5.16
N SER A 91 -17.07 22.31 -4.67
CA SER A 91 -16.67 23.53 -5.39
C SER A 91 -15.27 24.01 -4.99
N HIS A 92 -14.83 23.68 -3.77
CA HIS A 92 -13.56 24.12 -3.19
C HIS A 92 -12.86 23.00 -2.43
N VAL A 93 -11.52 23.05 -2.38
CA VAL A 93 -10.68 22.07 -1.65
C VAL A 93 -11.07 21.97 -0.18
N SER A 94 -11.35 23.10 0.47
CA SER A 94 -11.78 23.12 1.88
C SER A 94 -13.07 22.31 2.13
N GLN A 95 -14.00 22.25 1.17
CA GLN A 95 -15.21 21.43 1.30
C GLN A 95 -14.89 19.93 1.22
N ALA A 96 -13.97 19.54 0.35
CA ALA A 96 -13.52 18.16 0.21
C ALA A 96 -12.79 17.67 1.48
N GLU A 97 -11.96 18.52 2.09
CA GLU A 97 -11.29 18.22 3.36
C GLU A 97 -12.28 18.04 4.52
N ALA A 98 -13.28 18.92 4.62
CA ALA A 98 -14.35 18.78 5.60
C ALA A 98 -15.15 17.49 5.38
N PHE A 99 -15.35 17.08 4.14
CA PHE A 99 -16.01 15.82 3.80
C PHE A 99 -15.17 14.59 4.18
N LEU A 100 -13.85 14.62 3.98
CA LEU A 100 -12.95 13.56 4.48
C LEU A 100 -13.06 13.38 6.00
N ALA A 101 -13.11 14.48 6.75
CA ALA A 101 -13.31 14.42 8.20
C ALA A 101 -14.68 13.79 8.55
N LYS A 102 -15.74 14.11 7.80
CA LYS A 102 -17.06 13.51 7.97
C LYS A 102 -17.06 12.00 7.71
N ILE A 103 -16.37 11.52 6.68
CA ILE A 103 -16.23 10.07 6.41
C ILE A 103 -15.62 9.34 7.61
N ALA A 104 -14.55 9.90 8.20
CA ALA A 104 -13.91 9.29 9.36
C ALA A 104 -14.86 9.16 10.55
N ILE A 105 -15.68 10.19 10.81
CA ILE A 105 -16.70 10.16 11.88
C ILE A 105 -17.77 9.10 11.59
N LEU A 106 -18.30 9.04 10.36
CA LEU A 106 -19.32 8.05 9.98
C LEU A 106 -18.81 6.61 10.07
N THR A 107 -17.52 6.41 9.75
CA THR A 107 -16.85 5.11 9.89
C THR A 107 -16.72 4.72 11.35
N ALA A 108 -16.30 5.65 12.22
CA ALA A 108 -16.19 5.41 13.65
C ALA A 108 -17.54 5.13 14.32
N GLN A 109 -18.62 5.71 13.80
CA GLN A 109 -19.99 5.43 14.24
C GLN A 109 -20.56 4.10 13.71
N GLY A 110 -19.84 3.40 12.84
CA GLY A 110 -20.31 2.16 12.21
C GLY A 110 -21.45 2.36 11.21
N GLN A 111 -21.67 3.61 10.76
CA GLN A 111 -22.69 3.91 9.75
C GLN A 111 -22.20 3.61 8.34
N ILE A 112 -20.88 3.64 8.13
CA ILE A 112 -20.22 3.26 6.88
C ILE A 112 -19.23 2.14 7.17
N ASP A 113 -19.20 1.14 6.28
CA ASP A 113 -18.20 0.07 6.33
C ASP A 113 -16.79 0.60 6.02
N ILE A 114 -15.78 0.03 6.68
CA ILE A 114 -14.38 0.47 6.58
C ILE A 114 -13.89 0.45 5.12
N GLN A 115 -14.29 -0.55 4.33
CA GLN A 115 -13.86 -0.66 2.93
C GLN A 115 -14.44 0.47 2.08
N SER A 116 -15.75 0.72 2.20
CA SER A 116 -16.42 1.82 1.49
C SER A 116 -15.86 3.18 1.90
N ALA A 117 -15.55 3.37 3.18
CA ALA A 117 -14.94 4.60 3.67
C ALA A 117 -13.55 4.83 3.06
N GLN A 118 -12.75 3.77 2.90
CA GLN A 118 -11.44 3.85 2.24
C GLN A 118 -11.57 4.21 0.76
N GLU A 119 -12.51 3.59 0.04
CA GLU A 119 -12.78 3.87 -1.37
C GLU A 119 -13.23 5.32 -1.58
N LEU A 120 -14.19 5.81 -0.78
CA LEU A 120 -14.63 7.20 -0.82
C LEU A 120 -13.50 8.18 -0.48
N SER A 121 -12.70 7.87 0.55
CA SER A 121 -11.56 8.71 0.92
C SER A 121 -10.52 8.79 -0.19
N ALA A 122 -10.27 7.68 -0.90
CA ALA A 122 -9.35 7.64 -2.03
C ALA A 122 -9.85 8.53 -3.19
N LEU A 123 -11.13 8.43 -3.56
CA LEU A 123 -11.72 9.26 -4.60
C LEU A 123 -11.63 10.76 -4.29
N VAL A 124 -11.92 11.15 -3.05
CA VAL A 124 -11.87 12.55 -2.62
C VAL A 124 -10.43 13.07 -2.62
N LYS A 125 -9.46 12.27 -2.18
CA LYS A 125 -8.03 12.63 -2.24
C LYS A 125 -7.56 12.81 -3.68
N THR A 126 -7.88 11.88 -4.57
CA THR A 126 -7.56 12.03 -6.00
C THR A 126 -8.17 13.31 -6.58
N TRP A 127 -9.40 13.66 -6.21
CA TRP A 127 -9.99 14.93 -6.64
C TRP A 127 -9.21 16.14 -6.10
N ILE A 128 -8.83 16.16 -4.83
CA ILE A 128 -8.01 17.24 -4.23
C ILE A 128 -6.68 17.37 -4.97
N ASP A 129 -5.99 16.25 -5.22
CA ASP A 129 -4.71 16.23 -5.93
C ASP A 129 -4.86 16.82 -7.35
N THR A 130 -5.95 16.49 -8.06
CA THR A 130 -6.22 17.07 -9.39
C THR A 130 -6.46 18.57 -9.37
N GLN A 131 -7.00 19.14 -8.28
CA GLN A 131 -7.15 20.59 -8.14
C GLN A 131 -5.79 21.25 -7.93
N TYR A 132 -4.93 20.69 -7.07
CA TYR A 132 -3.58 21.22 -6.86
C TYR A 132 -2.72 21.13 -8.12
N ASP A 133 -2.79 20.02 -8.85
CA ASP A 133 -2.08 19.87 -10.12
C ASP A 133 -2.54 20.89 -11.16
N ARG A 134 -3.85 21.19 -11.19
CA ARG A 134 -4.41 22.23 -12.05
C ARG A 134 -3.89 23.62 -11.69
N GLU A 135 -3.87 23.97 -10.42
CA GLU A 135 -3.33 25.25 -9.93
C GLU A 135 -1.84 25.39 -10.24
N ASN A 136 -1.06 24.34 -10.01
CA ASN A 136 0.37 24.30 -10.31
C ASN A 136 0.64 24.45 -11.81
N LEU A 137 -0.15 23.78 -12.65
CA LEU A 137 -0.09 23.92 -14.10
C LEU A 137 -0.43 25.36 -14.51
N GLN A 138 -1.47 25.95 -13.93
CA GLN A 138 -1.84 27.34 -14.20
C GLN A 138 -0.73 28.33 -13.83
N LEU A 139 -0.05 28.12 -12.70
CA LEU A 139 1.13 28.91 -12.29
C LEU A 139 2.31 28.74 -13.26
N LYS A 140 2.47 27.57 -13.90
CA LYS A 140 3.51 27.35 -14.89
C LYS A 140 3.20 28.00 -16.25
N ILE A 141 1.93 28.01 -16.67
CA ILE A 141 1.49 28.67 -17.91
C ILE A 141 1.53 30.19 -17.77
N SER A 142 1.05 30.67 -16.63
CA SER A 142 0.95 32.08 -16.27
C SER A 142 1.76 32.30 -15.00
N PRO A 143 3.10 32.31 -15.09
CA PRO A 143 3.91 32.67 -13.94
C PRO A 143 3.46 34.07 -13.49
N PRO A 144 3.15 34.25 -12.19
CA PRO A 144 2.86 35.58 -11.67
C PRO A 144 4.04 36.48 -12.04
N GLU A 145 3.75 37.74 -12.43
CA GLU A 145 4.78 38.69 -12.85
C GLU A 145 5.97 38.59 -11.91
N THR A 146 7.09 38.13 -12.45
CA THR A 146 8.36 38.16 -11.74
C THR A 146 8.69 39.63 -11.56
N HIS A 147 8.24 40.21 -10.45
CA HIS A 147 8.81 41.48 -10.01
C HIS A 147 10.30 41.22 -9.79
N ASP A 148 11.14 42.02 -10.43
CA ASP A 148 12.58 42.03 -10.16
C ASP A 148 12.77 42.22 -8.65
N GLN A 149 13.09 41.15 -7.94
CA GLN A 149 13.42 41.22 -6.52
C GLN A 149 14.78 41.90 -6.41
N LYS A 150 14.77 43.23 -6.35
CA LYS A 150 15.97 44.01 -6.08
C LYS A 150 16.33 43.87 -4.61
N ILE A 151 17.26 42.97 -4.30
CA ILE A 151 17.88 42.88 -2.98
C ILE A 151 18.74 44.13 -2.79
N VAL A 152 18.22 45.12 -2.06
CA VAL A 152 18.98 46.32 -1.67
C VAL A 152 19.66 46.02 -0.34
N ILE A 153 20.96 45.76 -0.38
CA ILE A 153 21.78 45.65 0.84
C ILE A 153 22.07 47.07 1.33
N SER A 154 21.27 47.56 2.27
CA SER A 154 21.52 48.83 2.96
C SER A 154 22.06 48.56 4.37
N GLY A 155 23.31 48.95 4.62
CA GLY A 155 23.95 48.86 5.94
C GLY A 155 24.95 47.71 6.05
N GLY A 156 26.24 48.06 6.04
CA GLY A 156 27.31 47.15 6.46
C GLY A 156 27.45 47.14 7.99
N LEU A 157 28.08 46.10 8.53
CA LEU A 157 28.48 46.09 9.95
C LEU A 157 29.32 47.35 10.24
N PRO A 158 29.05 48.09 11.34
CA PRO A 158 29.91 49.20 11.73
C PRO A 158 31.33 48.69 11.98
N ALA A 159 32.33 49.48 11.61
CA ALA A 159 33.73 49.10 11.77
C ALA A 159 34.05 48.77 13.23
N LEU A 160 34.62 47.58 13.47
CA LEU A 160 35.01 47.15 14.80
C LEU A 160 36.24 47.96 15.26
N PRO A 161 36.18 48.61 16.44
CA PRO A 161 37.30 49.39 16.95
C PRO A 161 38.51 48.48 17.20
N GLY A 162 39.68 48.86 16.66
CA GLY A 162 40.94 48.12 16.85
C GLY A 162 41.38 47.24 15.67
N THR A 163 40.63 47.21 14.56
CA THR A 163 41.04 46.47 13.35
C THR A 163 41.20 47.42 12.14
N ASN A 164 42.39 47.47 11.55
CA ASN A 164 42.67 48.15 10.28
C ASN A 164 42.36 47.23 9.08
N VAL A 165 41.21 46.56 9.10
CA VAL A 165 40.77 45.73 7.97
C VAL A 165 39.80 46.54 7.14
N THR A 166 40.30 47.13 6.06
CA THR A 166 39.47 47.82 5.07
C THR A 166 38.77 46.76 4.22
N MET A 167 37.50 46.46 4.54
CA MET A 167 36.68 45.62 3.66
C MET A 167 36.53 46.31 2.30
N PRO A 168 36.75 45.61 1.18
CA PRO A 168 36.55 46.20 -0.15
C PRO A 168 35.08 46.61 -0.28
N VAL A 169 34.86 47.91 -0.46
CA VAL A 169 33.53 48.44 -0.68
C VAL A 169 33.12 48.06 -2.11
N LEU A 170 32.18 47.13 -2.23
CA LEU A 170 31.57 46.70 -3.49
C LEU A 170 30.60 47.77 -4.02
N ASN A 171 31.10 48.98 -4.25
CA ASN A 171 30.35 50.05 -4.91
C ASN A 171 30.44 49.85 -6.43
N GLY A 172 29.69 48.88 -6.95
CA GLY A 172 29.32 48.80 -8.37
C GLY A 172 30.45 48.61 -9.39
N HIS A 173 31.71 48.47 -8.99
CA HIS A 173 32.75 48.00 -9.90
C HIS A 173 32.58 46.51 -10.12
N ALA A 174 32.43 46.11 -11.38
CA ALA A 174 32.35 44.72 -11.80
C ALA A 174 33.48 43.94 -11.12
N VAL A 175 33.09 43.08 -10.17
CA VAL A 175 33.98 42.04 -9.66
C VAL A 175 34.32 41.22 -10.88
N SER A 176 35.58 41.30 -11.32
CA SER A 176 36.13 40.38 -12.30
C SER A 176 35.70 38.98 -11.92
N GLU A 177 35.02 38.27 -12.84
CA GLU A 177 34.33 36.97 -12.65
C GLU A 177 35.19 35.87 -12.01
N GLN A 178 36.48 36.13 -11.83
CA GLN A 178 37.50 35.23 -11.32
C GLN A 178 37.48 35.01 -9.79
N LEU A 179 36.69 35.77 -9.01
CA LEU A 179 36.62 35.61 -7.55
C LEU A 179 35.28 35.06 -7.02
N LEU A 180 34.31 34.79 -7.89
CA LEU A 180 32.97 34.31 -7.51
C LEU A 180 32.71 32.84 -7.87
N SER A 181 33.68 32.14 -8.46
CA SER A 181 33.61 30.69 -8.54
C SER A 181 33.73 30.12 -7.12
N ALA A 182 32.61 29.68 -6.55
CA ALA A 182 32.60 28.75 -5.43
C ALA A 182 33.61 27.62 -5.73
N PRO A 183 34.33 27.09 -4.74
CA PRO A 183 35.16 25.91 -4.96
C PRO A 183 34.26 24.83 -5.54
N THR A 184 34.42 24.55 -6.83
CA THR A 184 33.89 23.35 -7.44
C THR A 184 34.47 22.21 -6.65
N ASP A 185 33.59 21.51 -5.91
CA ASP A 185 33.93 20.25 -5.28
C ASP A 185 34.37 19.31 -6.42
N VAL A 186 35.69 19.18 -6.57
CA VAL A 186 36.30 18.29 -7.55
C VAL A 186 36.09 16.90 -6.99
N VAL A 187 34.93 16.32 -7.30
CA VAL A 187 34.75 14.88 -7.23
C VAL A 187 35.75 14.28 -8.21
N PRO A 188 36.75 13.49 -7.77
CA PRO A 188 37.74 12.96 -8.66
C PRO A 188 37.06 12.07 -9.71
N SER A 189 37.18 12.48 -10.98
CA SER A 189 36.98 11.58 -12.12
C SER A 189 37.97 10.44 -11.99
N THR A 190 37.46 9.25 -11.72
CA THR A 190 38.23 8.03 -11.90
C THR A 190 38.52 7.88 -13.39
N ASN A 191 39.81 7.91 -13.72
CA ASN A 191 40.30 7.77 -15.09
C ASN A 191 39.79 6.50 -15.77
N PRO A 192 39.56 6.54 -17.09
CA PRO A 192 39.30 5.36 -17.89
C PRO A 192 40.58 4.52 -18.00
N VAL A 193 40.51 3.26 -17.56
CA VAL A 193 41.56 2.26 -17.77
C VAL A 193 41.52 1.80 -19.24
N PRO A 194 42.68 1.67 -19.93
CA PRO A 194 42.72 1.24 -21.31
C PRO A 194 42.34 -0.24 -21.45
N HIS A 195 41.47 -0.53 -22.41
CA HIS A 195 41.15 -1.87 -22.86
C HIS A 195 42.39 -2.55 -23.46
N THR A 196 42.75 -3.74 -22.99
CA THR A 196 43.09 -4.91 -23.84
C THR A 196 42.98 -6.21 -23.04
N ALA A 197 41.92 -6.97 -23.37
CA ALA A 197 41.69 -8.42 -23.30
C ALA A 197 42.06 -9.23 -22.02
N VAL A 198 41.07 -9.85 -21.38
CA VAL A 198 40.66 -11.27 -21.57
C VAL A 198 39.54 -11.61 -20.54
N ASN A 199 38.61 -12.47 -20.97
CA ASN A 199 37.51 -13.14 -20.26
C ASN A 199 36.11 -12.49 -20.25
N GLU A 200 35.26 -13.10 -21.08
CA GLU A 200 33.82 -12.96 -21.21
C GLU A 200 33.09 -13.27 -19.89
N PHE A 201 32.32 -12.30 -19.40
CA PHE A 201 31.23 -12.56 -18.47
C PHE A 201 30.05 -11.66 -18.88
N SER A 202 29.06 -12.25 -19.54
CA SER A 202 27.81 -11.59 -19.90
C SER A 202 27.01 -11.25 -18.63
N PRO A 203 26.57 -9.99 -18.43
CA PRO A 203 25.63 -9.67 -17.36
C PRO A 203 24.23 -10.16 -17.76
N SER A 204 23.68 -11.01 -16.92
CA SER A 204 22.31 -11.49 -16.97
C SER A 204 21.32 -10.32 -16.97
N THR A 205 20.43 -10.36 -17.95
CA THR A 205 19.17 -9.64 -18.05
C THR A 205 18.41 -9.70 -16.72
N ASN A 206 18.19 -8.55 -16.07
CA ASN A 206 17.19 -8.42 -15.01
C ASN A 206 15.80 -8.59 -15.64
N GLN A 207 15.34 -9.84 -15.67
CA GLN A 207 13.97 -10.19 -16.01
C GLN A 207 13.02 -9.68 -14.93
N VAL A 208 12.01 -8.95 -15.37
CA VAL A 208 10.76 -8.72 -14.65
C VAL A 208 10.17 -10.08 -14.27
N PRO A 209 9.85 -10.36 -13.00
CA PRO A 209 9.22 -11.61 -12.61
C PRO A 209 7.79 -11.67 -13.18
N SER A 210 7.52 -12.72 -13.94
CA SER A 210 6.19 -13.08 -14.42
C SER A 210 5.26 -13.45 -13.24
N PRO A 211 3.97 -13.06 -13.26
CA PRO A 211 3.05 -13.35 -12.17
C PRO A 211 2.69 -14.83 -12.16
N GLY A 212 3.39 -15.62 -11.34
CA GLY A 212 3.15 -17.06 -11.24
C GLY A 212 3.90 -17.84 -10.16
N GLU A 213 4.94 -17.28 -9.51
CA GLU A 213 5.75 -18.02 -8.52
C GLU A 213 5.76 -17.35 -7.13
N LEU A 214 4.62 -17.36 -6.45
CA LEU A 214 4.59 -17.25 -4.99
C LEU A 214 4.63 -18.67 -4.39
N LYS A 215 5.81 -19.26 -4.32
CA LYS A 215 6.04 -20.44 -3.48
C LYS A 215 6.04 -19.99 -2.03
N ALA A 216 5.14 -20.59 -1.27
CA ALA A 216 4.95 -20.42 0.17
C ALA A 216 6.27 -20.61 0.95
N GLN A 217 6.83 -19.52 1.47
CA GLN A 217 7.66 -19.59 2.67
C GLN A 217 6.71 -19.79 3.85
N GLY A 218 6.52 -21.05 4.23
CA GLY A 218 5.84 -21.39 5.48
C GLY A 218 6.64 -20.91 6.71
N PRO A 219 5.98 -20.73 7.86
CA PRO A 219 6.64 -20.28 9.07
C PRO A 219 7.67 -21.32 9.55
N PHE A 220 8.83 -20.83 9.97
CA PHE A 220 9.92 -21.63 10.55
C PHE A 220 9.38 -22.53 11.69
N PRO A 221 9.77 -23.82 11.77
CA PRO A 221 9.43 -24.65 12.90
C PRO A 221 10.13 -24.14 14.17
N LEU A 222 9.33 -23.77 15.17
CA LEU A 222 9.82 -23.45 16.51
C LEU A 222 10.50 -24.70 17.11
N LYS A 223 11.78 -24.55 17.47
CA LYS A 223 12.57 -25.60 18.13
C LYS A 223 11.98 -25.90 19.51
N ARG A 224 11.78 -27.18 19.82
CA ARG A 224 11.23 -27.70 21.09
C ARG A 224 12.29 -27.78 22.20
N GLU A 225 13.00 -26.70 22.49
CA GLU A 225 14.05 -26.71 23.54
C GLU A 225 13.79 -25.75 24.71
N HIS A 226 12.58 -25.16 24.81
CA HIS A 226 12.26 -24.17 25.85
C HIS A 226 11.27 -24.63 26.93
N PHE A 227 11.00 -25.93 27.07
CA PHE A 227 10.16 -26.43 28.16
C PHE A 227 10.79 -27.64 28.83
N THR A 228 11.80 -27.39 29.66
CA THR A 228 12.11 -28.26 30.82
C THR A 228 11.51 -27.62 32.07
N PRO A 229 10.63 -28.30 32.81
CA PRO A 229 10.23 -27.85 34.13
C PRO A 229 11.31 -28.25 35.13
N ASP A 230 12.10 -27.27 35.57
CA ASP A 230 12.94 -27.44 36.75
C ASP A 230 12.08 -27.46 38.02
N GLY A 231 12.31 -28.47 38.84
CA GLY A 231 12.23 -28.34 40.30
C GLY A 231 10.87 -28.58 40.96
N TYR A 232 10.54 -29.85 41.21
CA TYR A 232 9.88 -30.22 42.46
C TYR A 232 10.94 -30.80 43.40
N VAL A 233 11.33 -30.01 44.39
CA VAL A 233 12.09 -30.47 45.56
C VAL A 233 11.08 -31.04 46.55
N SER A 234 11.28 -32.30 46.90
CA SER A 234 10.63 -32.96 48.02
C SER A 234 11.32 -32.53 49.30
N ASP A 235 10.55 -32.06 50.28
CA ASP A 235 10.62 -32.44 51.71
C ASP A 235 9.37 -31.90 52.44
#